data_AF-A0A4Q4W7J0-F1
#
_entry.id   AF-A0A4Q4W7J0-F1
#
_cell.length_a   1.000
_cell.length_b   1.000
_cell.length_c   1.000
_cell.angle_alpha   90.00
_cell.angle_beta   90.00
_cell.angle_gamma   90.00
#
_symmetry.space_group_name_H-M   'P 1'
#
loop_
_entity.id
_entity.type
_entity.pdbx_description
1 polymer ?
#
loop_
_entity_poly.entity_id
_entity_poly.type
_entity_poly.pdbx_seq_one_letter_code
_entity_poly.pdbx_strand_id
1 'polypeptide(L)'
;MRQDGADQAGFRDALLAARSMSCIREHWELLSTRYRGNLSGEEIAAFSDVGRVYPTNARADRYNFEDVDELGCPVLCVKATGKGDAWDWPSSRDAGNLDIFVPFCVGARAMLPDNFCVS
;
A
#
# COMPACT_ATOMS: atom_id res chain seq x y z
N MET A 1 18.57 4.85 -11.24
CA MET A 1 17.16 5.28 -11.45
C MET A 1 16.21 4.12 -11.11
N ARG A 2 14.89 4.31 -10.96
CA ARG A 2 14.00 3.12 -10.84
C ARG A 2 14.00 2.37 -12.18
N GLN A 3 13.96 1.04 -12.11
CA GLN A 3 13.98 0.14 -13.28
C GLN A 3 15.17 0.38 -14.24
N ASP A 4 16.38 0.70 -13.75
CA ASP A 4 17.51 1.16 -14.59
C ASP A 4 18.22 0.07 -15.42
N GLY A 5 17.99 -1.22 -15.11
CA GLY A 5 18.65 -2.34 -15.77
C GLY A 5 18.43 -2.34 -17.28
N ALA A 6 19.43 -2.79 -18.05
CA ALA A 6 19.31 -2.92 -19.51
C ALA A 6 18.18 -3.89 -19.90
N ASP A 7 18.00 -4.95 -19.12
CA ASP A 7 16.91 -5.92 -19.18
C ASP A 7 15.53 -5.31 -18.89
N GLN A 8 15.48 -4.17 -18.20
CA GLN A 8 14.25 -3.44 -17.87
C GLN A 8 13.87 -2.39 -18.92
N ALA A 9 14.63 -2.24 -20.01
CA ALA A 9 14.36 -1.22 -21.03
C ALA A 9 12.95 -1.31 -21.62
N GLY A 10 12.49 -2.51 -21.97
CA GLY A 10 11.13 -2.73 -22.48
C GLY A 10 10.04 -2.43 -21.43
N PHE A 11 10.33 -2.66 -20.15
CA PHE A 11 9.38 -2.32 -19.08
C PHE A 11 9.29 -0.80 -18.87
N ARG A 12 10.42 -0.09 -18.91
CA ARG A 12 10.42 1.38 -18.88
C ARG A 12 9.63 1.96 -20.05
N ASP A 13 9.81 1.41 -21.25
CA ASP A 13 9.06 1.81 -22.45
C ASP A 13 7.54 1.61 -22.26
N ALA A 14 7.10 0.44 -21.80
CA ALA A 14 5.70 0.17 -21.50
C ALA A 14 5.11 1.13 -20.44
N LEU A 15 5.89 1.49 -19.41
CA LEU A 15 5.46 2.47 -18.39
C LEU A 15 5.33 3.89 -18.96
N LEU A 16 6.22 4.29 -19.87
CA LEU A 16 6.13 5.58 -20.57
C LEU A 16 4.89 5.63 -21.48
N ALA A 17 4.63 4.56 -22.23
CA ALA A 17 3.46 4.43 -23.07
C ALA A 17 2.15 4.43 -22.26
N ALA A 18 2.13 3.78 -21.09
CA ALA A 18 0.99 3.81 -20.19
C ALA A 18 0.71 5.24 -19.68
N ARG A 19 1.76 6.01 -19.38
CA ARG A 19 1.64 7.42 -18.98
C ARG A 19 1.07 8.29 -20.10
N SER A 20 1.44 8.06 -21.35
CA SER A 20 0.95 8.81 -22.52
C SER A 20 -0.32 8.25 -23.15
N MET A 21 -0.94 7.23 -22.54
CA MET A 21 -2.11 6.53 -23.09
C MET A 21 -1.88 5.99 -24.51
N SER A 22 -0.65 5.62 -24.85
CA SER A 22 -0.24 5.18 -26.19
C SER A 22 0.17 3.70 -26.18
N CYS A 23 -0.48 2.89 -25.34
CA CYS A 23 -0.15 1.48 -25.22
C CYS A 23 -0.50 0.69 -26.49
N ILE A 24 0.46 -0.07 -26.99
CA ILE A 24 0.26 -1.05 -28.06
C ILE A 24 0.17 -2.47 -27.49
N ARG A 25 -0.15 -3.45 -28.35
CA ARG A 25 -0.34 -4.85 -27.94
C ARG A 25 0.90 -5.42 -27.26
N GLU A 26 2.09 -5.12 -27.76
CA GLU A 26 3.36 -5.61 -27.23
C GLU A 26 3.60 -5.14 -25.80
N HIS A 27 3.16 -3.91 -25.46
CA HIS A 27 3.22 -3.40 -24.09
C HIS A 27 2.22 -4.14 -23.18
N TRP A 28 1.02 -4.42 -23.67
CA TRP A 28 0.04 -5.20 -22.92
C TRP A 28 0.53 -6.64 -22.70
N GLU A 29 1.08 -7.29 -23.72
CA GLU A 29 1.66 -8.64 -23.61
C GLU A 29 2.75 -8.65 -22.53
N LEU A 30 3.67 -7.68 -22.57
CA LEU A 30 4.72 -7.53 -21.56
C LEU A 30 4.18 -7.30 -20.14
N LEU A 31 3.15 -6.47 -19.97
CA LEU A 31 2.55 -6.21 -18.66
C LEU A 31 1.77 -7.43 -18.15
N SER A 32 1.15 -8.19 -19.05
CA SER A 32 0.37 -9.37 -18.71
C SER A 32 1.23 -10.51 -18.16
N THR A 33 2.52 -10.61 -18.51
CA THR A 33 3.43 -11.58 -17.88
C THR A 33 3.63 -11.34 -16.38
N ARG A 34 3.35 -10.12 -15.91
CA ARG A 34 3.43 -9.72 -14.49
C ARG A 34 2.08 -9.75 -13.78
N TYR A 35 1.01 -10.07 -14.50
CA TYR A 35 -0.30 -10.25 -13.90
C TYR A 35 -0.27 -11.48 -12.98
N ARG A 36 -0.78 -11.34 -11.75
CA ARG A 36 -0.75 -12.41 -10.74
C ARG A 36 -1.25 -13.76 -11.24
N GLY A 37 -2.26 -13.80 -12.12
CA GLY A 37 -2.78 -15.05 -12.68
C GLY A 37 -1.83 -15.79 -13.63
N ASN A 38 -0.77 -15.12 -14.09
CA ASN A 38 0.25 -15.67 -14.99
C ASN A 38 1.59 -15.91 -14.27
N LEU A 39 1.69 -15.59 -12.99
CA LEU A 39 2.88 -15.82 -12.18
C LEU A 39 2.86 -17.22 -11.59
N SER A 40 4.05 -17.83 -11.45
CA SER A 40 4.22 -19.06 -10.69
C SER A 40 3.98 -18.85 -9.20
N GLY A 41 3.74 -19.94 -8.46
CA GLY A 41 3.59 -19.87 -7.00
C GLY A 41 4.84 -19.33 -6.30
N GLU A 42 6.02 -19.63 -6.82
CA GLU A 42 7.31 -19.14 -6.32
C GLU A 42 7.44 -17.62 -6.50
N GLU A 43 7.12 -17.11 -7.70
CA GLU A 43 7.10 -15.67 -7.96
C GLU A 43 6.09 -14.95 -7.05
N ILE A 44 4.90 -15.50 -6.88
CA ILE A 44 3.89 -14.93 -5.96
C ILE A 44 4.41 -14.91 -4.53
N ALA A 45 5.05 -15.99 -4.07
CA ALA A 45 5.60 -16.09 -2.72
C ALA A 45 6.73 -15.07 -2.48
N ALA A 46 7.53 -14.75 -3.51
CA ALA A 46 8.56 -13.71 -3.41
C ALA A 46 7.99 -12.30 -3.12
N PHE A 47 6.69 -12.09 -3.36
CA PHE A 47 5.96 -10.85 -3.04
C PHE A 47 5.16 -10.95 -1.73
N SER A 48 5.52 -11.85 -0.81
CA SER A 48 4.86 -11.92 0.51
C SER A 48 5.11 -10.67 1.34
N ASP A 49 6.29 -10.05 1.24
CA ASP A 49 6.72 -8.91 2.06
C ASP A 49 6.72 -7.55 1.31
N VAL A 50 5.93 -7.41 0.25
CA VAL A 50 5.84 -6.14 -0.50
C VAL A 50 4.56 -5.38 -0.18
N GLY A 51 4.64 -4.04 -0.26
CA GLY A 51 3.45 -3.19 -0.16
C GLY A 51 2.50 -3.41 -1.34
N ARG A 52 1.19 -3.44 -1.07
CA ARG A 52 0.13 -3.62 -2.07
C ARG A 52 -0.59 -2.30 -2.32
N VAL A 53 -0.86 -2.01 -3.59
CA VAL A 53 -1.59 -0.81 -4.00
C VAL A 53 -3.00 -1.23 -4.42
N TYR A 54 -4.00 -0.60 -3.80
CA TYR A 54 -5.40 -0.83 -4.11
C TYR A 54 -6.06 0.43 -4.67
N PRO A 55 -7.12 0.30 -5.50
CA PRO A 55 -7.80 1.46 -6.06
C PRO A 55 -8.56 2.33 -5.05
N THR A 56 -8.87 1.81 -3.85
CA THR A 56 -9.67 2.51 -2.83
C THR A 56 -9.12 2.29 -1.43
N ASN A 57 -9.30 3.29 -0.56
CA ASN A 57 -8.95 3.19 0.86
C ASN A 57 -9.67 2.03 1.54
N ALA A 58 -10.99 1.88 1.36
CA ALA A 58 -11.75 0.77 1.94
C ALA A 58 -11.18 -0.63 1.60
N ARG A 59 -10.58 -0.80 0.41
CA ARG A 59 -9.92 -2.06 0.03
C ARG A 59 -8.54 -2.19 0.68
N ALA A 60 -7.80 -1.09 0.79
CA ALA A 60 -6.53 -1.05 1.52
C ALA A 60 -6.75 -1.30 3.02
N ASP A 61 -7.76 -0.68 3.65
CA ASP A 61 -8.08 -0.82 5.07
C ASP A 61 -8.44 -2.26 5.40
N ARG A 62 -9.29 -2.90 4.57
CA ARG A 62 -9.62 -4.31 4.74
C ARG A 62 -8.38 -5.20 4.61
N TYR A 63 -7.54 -4.92 3.61
CA TYR A 63 -6.30 -5.68 3.44
C TYR A 63 -5.36 -5.51 4.65
N ASN A 64 -5.17 -4.29 5.13
CA ASN A 64 -4.32 -4.00 6.29
C ASN A 64 -4.85 -4.66 7.56
N PHE A 65 -6.18 -4.73 7.73
CA PHE A 65 -6.80 -5.46 8.84
C PHE A 65 -6.54 -6.96 8.74
N GLU A 66 -6.77 -7.57 7.57
CA GLU A 66 -6.50 -9.00 7.32
C GLU A 66 -5.02 -9.34 7.56
N ASP A 67 -4.10 -8.49 7.09
CA ASP A 67 -2.64 -8.64 7.28
C ASP A 67 -2.23 -8.60 8.77
N VAL A 68 -2.87 -7.73 9.57
CA VAL A 68 -2.66 -7.66 11.03
C VAL A 68 -3.28 -8.85 11.76
N ASP A 69 -4.47 -9.31 11.36
CA ASP A 69 -5.14 -10.48 11.94
C ASP A 69 -4.32 -11.76 11.72
N GLU A 70 -3.73 -11.92 10.53
CA GLU A 70 -2.86 -13.05 10.17
C GLU A 70 -1.60 -13.17 11.05
N LEU A 71 -1.15 -12.09 11.70
CA LEU A 71 -0.01 -12.13 12.63
C LEU A 71 -0.33 -12.90 13.91
N GLY A 72 -1.61 -13.11 14.26
CA GLY A 72 -2.02 -13.89 15.43
C GLY A 72 -1.52 -13.35 16.77
N CYS A 73 -1.15 -12.06 16.81
CA CYS A 73 -0.58 -11.40 17.97
C CYS A 73 -1.64 -10.56 18.71
N PRO A 74 -1.51 -10.35 20.03
CA PRO A 74 -2.37 -9.43 20.77
C PRO A 74 -2.33 -8.02 20.16
N VAL A 75 -3.51 -7.42 19.98
CA VAL A 75 -3.68 -6.09 19.38
C VAL A 75 -3.79 -5.02 20.48
N LEU A 76 -2.96 -4.00 20.38
CA LEU A 76 -3.07 -2.74 21.12
C LEU A 76 -3.84 -1.73 20.27
N CYS A 77 -5.04 -1.35 20.70
CA CYS A 77 -5.79 -0.27 20.07
C CYS A 77 -5.40 1.07 20.70
N VAL A 78 -4.72 1.92 19.94
CA VAL A 78 -4.38 3.28 20.35
C VAL A 78 -5.54 4.19 19.98
N LYS A 79 -6.18 4.80 20.99
CA LYS A 79 -7.25 5.78 20.78
C LYS A 79 -6.66 7.18 20.69
N ALA A 80 -6.97 7.90 19.62
CA ALA A 80 -6.62 9.30 19.47
C ALA A 80 -7.31 10.16 20.55
N THR A 81 -6.67 11.28 20.90
CA THR A 81 -7.23 12.32 21.76
C THR A 81 -7.09 13.67 21.09
N GLY A 82 -8.07 14.54 21.23
CA GLY A 82 -8.08 15.85 20.61
C GLY A 82 -8.83 16.88 21.45
N LYS A 83 -8.94 18.09 20.92
CA LYS A 83 -9.53 19.26 21.59
C LYS A 83 -10.60 19.87 20.69
N GLY A 84 -11.65 20.42 21.30
CA GLY A 84 -12.75 21.11 20.61
C GLY A 84 -14.09 20.39 20.73
N ASP A 85 -15.17 21.13 20.53
CA ASP A 85 -16.55 20.70 20.82
C ASP A 85 -17.04 19.52 19.96
N ALA A 86 -16.35 19.22 18.85
CA ALA A 86 -16.69 18.14 17.93
C ALA A 86 -15.75 16.91 18.01
N TRP A 87 -14.89 16.82 19.04
CA TRP A 87 -13.92 15.74 19.16
C TRP A 87 -14.51 14.34 19.35
N ASP A 88 -15.77 14.23 19.79
CA ASP A 88 -16.39 12.92 19.93
C ASP A 88 -16.60 12.22 18.57
N TRP A 89 -16.73 12.99 17.49
CA TRP A 89 -16.94 12.52 16.12
C TRP A 89 -16.26 13.45 15.08
N PRO A 90 -14.92 13.53 15.05
CA PRO A 90 -14.20 14.37 14.12
C PRO A 90 -14.37 13.85 12.69
N SER A 91 -14.37 14.76 11.72
CA SER A 91 -14.19 14.34 10.33
C SER A 91 -12.79 13.76 10.15
N SER A 92 -12.58 12.89 9.15
CA SER A 92 -11.25 12.34 8.85
C SER A 92 -10.19 13.45 8.68
N ARG A 93 -10.56 14.56 8.05
CA ARG A 93 -9.68 15.74 7.90
C ARG A 93 -9.29 16.34 9.25
N ASP A 94 -10.25 16.52 10.15
CA ASP A 94 -10.00 17.10 11.48
C ASP A 94 -9.20 16.15 12.38
N ALA A 95 -9.28 14.84 12.11
CA ALA A 95 -8.45 13.80 12.71
C ALA A 95 -7.06 13.66 12.05
N GLY A 96 -6.65 14.60 11.18
CA GLY A 96 -5.34 14.55 10.50
C GLY A 96 -5.24 13.45 9.44
N ASN A 97 -6.38 13.02 8.89
CA ASN A 97 -6.54 11.85 8.02
C ASN A 97 -6.10 10.52 8.68
N LEU A 98 -6.05 10.48 10.01
CA LEU A 98 -5.82 9.27 10.77
C LEU A 98 -7.13 8.77 11.38
N ASP A 99 -7.25 7.46 11.57
CA ASP A 99 -8.37 6.88 12.30
C ASP A 99 -8.31 7.24 13.79
N ILE A 100 -9.49 7.35 14.40
CA ILE A 100 -9.64 7.60 15.84
C ILE A 100 -9.10 6.42 16.66
N PHE A 101 -9.16 5.21 16.10
CA PHE A 101 -8.62 4.00 16.69
C PHE A 101 -7.63 3.38 15.72
N VAL A 102 -6.37 3.30 16.12
CA VAL A 102 -5.33 2.67 15.32
C VAL A 102 -4.89 1.39 16.02
N PRO A 103 -5.25 0.20 15.49
CA PRO A 103 -4.80 -1.08 16.02
C PRO A 103 -3.33 -1.35 15.62
N PHE A 104 -2.53 -1.77 16.59
CA PHE A 104 -1.15 -2.21 16.38
C PHE A 104 -0.93 -3.59 16.99
N CYS A 105 -0.09 -4.40 16.36
CA CYS A 105 0.44 -5.60 16.97
C CYS A 105 1.93 -5.74 16.63
N VAL A 106 2.64 -6.60 17.38
CA VAL A 106 4.06 -6.88 17.10
C VAL A 106 4.17 -7.52 15.71
N GLY A 107 5.04 -6.95 14.86
CA GLY A 107 5.21 -7.40 13.47
C GLY A 107 4.39 -6.60 12.45
N ALA A 108 3.41 -5.80 12.88
CA ALA A 108 2.65 -4.95 11.98
C ALA A 108 3.54 -3.87 11.34
N ARG A 109 3.30 -3.62 10.06
CA ARG A 109 4.00 -2.57 9.30
C ARG A 109 3.17 -1.30 9.30
N ALA A 110 3.76 -0.20 9.72
CA ALA A 110 3.10 1.10 9.78
C ALA A 110 3.79 2.12 8.87
N MET A 111 2.99 3.02 8.28
CA MET A 111 3.49 4.20 7.60
C MET A 111 3.49 5.38 8.58
N LEU A 112 4.59 6.11 8.62
CA LEU A 112 4.65 7.37 9.35
C LEU A 112 4.07 8.48 8.47
N PRO A 113 2.99 9.15 8.88
CA PRO A 113 2.36 10.18 8.05
C PRO A 113 3.15 11.50 8.08
N ASP A 114 3.87 11.76 9.17
CA ASP A 114 4.61 13.00 9.41
C ASP A 114 6.10 12.73 9.67
N ASN A 115 6.92 13.69 9.28
CA ASN A 115 8.34 13.68 9.61
C ASN A 115 8.52 14.10 11.07
N PHE A 116 9.19 13.26 11.87
CA PHE A 116 9.63 13.65 13.21
C PHE A 116 11.13 13.94 13.21
N CYS A 117 11.52 15.03 13.87
CA CYS A 117 12.91 15.32 14.17
C CYS A 117 13.19 14.76 15.57
N VAL A 118 14.22 13.92 15.70
CA VAL A 118 14.78 13.59 17.01
C VAL A 118 15.78 14.71 17.34
N SER A 119 15.43 15.58 18.29
CA SER A 119 16.31 16.64 18.81
C SER A 119 17.26 16.10 19.86
#